data_AF-A0A3Q9UK38-F1
#
_entry.id   AF-A0A3Q9UK38-F1
#
_cell.length_a   1.000
_cell.length_b   1.000
_cell.length_c   1.000
_cell.angle_alpha   90.00
_cell.angle_beta   90.00
_cell.angle_gamma   90.00
#
_symmetry.space_group_name_H-M   'P 1'
#
loop_
_entity.id
_entity.type
_entity.pdbx_description
1 polymer ?
#
loop_
_entity_poly.entity_id
_entity_poly.type
_entity_poly.pdbx_seq_one_letter_code
_entity_poly.pdbx_strand_id
1 'polypeptide(L)'
;MRGQMLLALILPFVLAASLVGCTPADTSTEVTEPTTVVVPEVPMRHEKFEFRSAQTTRFARPVVLQKAQNRTWVTIGSAQTRADGSFSFNVTAEGIMSLRALSPKTSHQGKTYPQITTEPVTVRAVDQNVRLTTAVSGSHVSLTAIGSPIRPGREVTLQHRKGGNWVNADAGELDARGRATIRITQPKASTDYRAVMAGWRGAPSVISGGVSVKGSDPRADRCPFNILTIVAHQDDDIIFMNPDLQNDLNAGACATTVFLTAGDSGNGTQYWEDREIGPEMAYATMTAMDPGPEWNRGPATFAGHRVHVSRSPGQGRIVLYSLRLPDGDLDGTGTATTGHRSLSKLLDGRIRTITSLDGSSTYDRDGLIATVSAIVAATNPRTVRIQDGRSDQADHADHTAAARVAVGALSGFWGPILAYRGYGTRTEPANVAGKALILKRDALVSYADYDPALCPDATRCPSGDEARWIQRQYRAPVVKPDGSIAVPASAIDPDATRAVPAVGGTGVPPRDSTPVSPGVSPGRYAARQRGRRPSRAR
;
A
#
# COMPACT_ATOMS: atom_id res chain seq x y z
N MET A 1 0.57 -18.85 54.06
CA MET A 1 1.30 -19.03 55.35
C MET A 1 2.62 -18.28 55.26
N ARG A 2 3.04 -17.58 56.34
CA ARG A 2 4.32 -16.84 56.50
C ARG A 2 4.55 -15.69 55.49
N GLY A 3 4.72 -14.41 55.86
CA GLY A 3 4.62 -13.74 57.17
C GLY A 3 5.94 -13.14 57.66
N GLN A 4 6.05 -11.80 57.58
CA GLN A 4 6.98 -10.86 58.26
C GLN A 4 6.56 -9.45 57.76
N MET A 5 6.13 -8.44 58.53
CA MET A 5 6.66 -7.79 59.75
C MET A 5 8.13 -7.38 59.63
N LEU A 6 8.57 -6.18 60.01
CA LEU A 6 7.91 -4.90 60.40
C LEU A 6 9.07 -3.87 60.53
N LEU A 7 8.87 -2.57 60.24
CA LEU A 7 9.38 -1.46 61.09
C LEU A 7 8.97 -0.10 60.51
N ALA A 8 8.24 0.68 61.29
CA ALA A 8 8.09 2.12 61.11
C ALA A 8 8.87 2.82 62.23
N LEU A 9 9.71 3.80 61.90
CA LEU A 9 10.43 4.58 62.90
C LEU A 9 9.63 5.83 63.28
N ILE A 10 9.23 5.91 64.55
CA ILE A 10 8.61 7.09 65.15
C ILE A 10 9.74 7.86 65.87
N LEU A 11 9.84 9.18 65.65
CA LEU A 11 10.72 10.06 66.42
C LEU A 11 9.87 10.97 67.34
N PRO A 12 10.29 11.22 68.60
CA PRO A 12 9.40 11.81 69.60
C PRO A 12 9.38 13.34 69.61
N PHE A 13 8.26 13.88 70.06
CA PHE A 13 8.16 15.26 70.55
C PHE A 13 9.11 15.49 71.74
N VAL A 14 9.90 16.56 71.68
CA VAL A 14 10.55 17.13 72.88
C VAL A 14 9.92 18.49 73.16
N LEU A 15 9.24 18.57 74.31
CA LEU A 15 8.60 19.78 74.80
C LEU A 15 9.62 20.57 75.62
N ALA A 16 9.97 21.78 75.19
CA ALA A 16 10.79 22.72 75.97
C ALA A 16 10.08 24.07 76.04
N ALA A 17 9.56 24.41 77.22
CA ALA A 17 8.92 25.68 77.48
C ALA A 17 9.81 26.51 78.43
N SER A 18 10.26 27.68 77.97
CA SER A 18 10.84 28.68 78.87
C SER A 18 10.78 30.10 78.28
N LEU A 19 9.89 30.89 78.91
CA LEU A 19 10.02 32.31 79.23
C LEU A 19 9.93 33.37 78.12
N VAL A 20 9.03 34.32 78.39
CA VAL A 20 8.70 35.50 77.60
C VAL A 20 9.80 36.55 77.73
N GLY A 21 10.31 37.02 76.60
CA GLY A 21 11.02 38.29 76.48
C GLY A 21 10.27 39.19 75.50
N CYS A 22 9.72 40.31 75.98
CA CYS A 22 9.08 41.29 75.11
C CYS A 22 10.13 42.09 74.33
N THR A 23 10.15 41.92 73.01
CA THR A 23 10.62 42.94 72.06
C THR A 23 9.51 43.23 71.05
N PRO A 24 9.33 44.49 70.63
CA PRO A 24 8.24 44.84 69.70
C PRO A 24 8.47 44.17 68.34
N ALA A 25 7.41 43.58 67.80
CA ALA A 25 7.45 42.96 66.48
C ALA A 25 7.60 44.05 65.40
N ASP A 26 8.81 44.15 64.85
CA ASP A 26 9.07 44.96 63.67
C ASP A 26 8.32 44.33 62.50
N THR A 27 7.14 44.86 62.18
CA THR A 27 6.20 44.24 61.24
C THR A 27 6.57 44.64 59.82
N SER A 28 7.74 44.19 59.36
CA SER A 28 8.08 44.23 57.94
C SER A 28 7.16 43.26 57.21
N THR A 29 6.05 43.77 56.67
CA THR A 29 5.27 43.07 55.64
C THR A 29 6.18 42.89 54.43
N GLU A 30 6.87 41.76 54.40
CA GLU A 30 7.65 41.30 53.26
C GLU A 30 6.69 41.09 52.09
N VAL A 31 6.62 42.08 51.21
CA VAL A 31 5.78 42.02 50.00
C VAL A 31 6.44 41.01 49.08
N THR A 32 6.02 39.75 49.20
CA THR A 32 6.50 38.63 48.39
C THR A 32 6.45 39.02 46.92
N GLU A 33 7.57 38.91 46.20
CA GLU A 33 7.57 39.30 44.79
C GLU A 33 6.51 38.50 44.01
N PRO A 34 5.71 39.15 43.16
CA PRO A 34 4.72 38.45 42.34
C PRO A 34 5.40 37.40 41.46
N THR A 35 4.96 36.15 41.61
CA THR A 35 5.60 34.98 41.00
C THR A 35 5.61 35.08 39.47
N THR A 36 6.80 34.96 38.88
CA THR A 36 6.98 34.87 37.43
C THR A 36 6.73 33.43 36.98
N VAL A 37 5.89 33.26 35.95
CA VAL A 37 5.46 31.95 35.44
C VAL A 37 5.70 31.87 33.94
N VAL A 38 6.16 30.71 33.48
CA VAL A 38 6.41 30.39 32.07
C VAL A 38 5.35 29.37 31.63
N VAL A 39 4.62 29.64 30.55
CA VAL A 39 3.49 28.80 30.11
C VAL A 39 3.64 28.40 28.63
N PRO A 40 3.84 27.12 28.29
CA PRO A 40 4.03 25.98 29.20
C PRO A 40 5.37 26.05 29.95
N GLU A 41 5.44 25.44 31.12
CA GLU A 41 6.63 25.45 32.01
C GLU A 41 7.89 24.90 31.32
N VAL A 42 7.71 23.82 30.53
CA VAL A 42 8.75 23.22 29.71
C VAL A 42 8.38 23.40 28.23
N PRO A 43 8.78 24.52 27.59
CA PRO A 43 8.51 24.76 26.18
C PRO A 43 9.42 23.91 25.29
N MET A 44 8.91 23.55 24.10
CA MET A 44 9.71 22.89 23.07
C MET A 44 10.57 23.91 22.33
N ARG A 45 11.67 23.46 21.71
CA ARG A 45 12.43 24.30 20.78
C ARG A 45 11.52 24.84 19.66
N HIS A 46 11.60 26.15 19.44
CA HIS A 46 10.77 26.98 18.55
C HIS A 46 9.29 27.13 18.95
N GLU A 47 8.83 26.55 20.07
CA GLU A 47 7.48 26.83 20.59
C GLU A 47 7.38 28.26 21.13
N LYS A 48 6.26 28.94 20.83
CA LYS A 48 5.88 30.18 21.51
C LYS A 48 5.29 29.86 22.89
N PHE A 49 5.95 30.37 23.93
CA PHE A 49 5.48 30.34 25.30
C PHE A 49 5.13 31.75 25.78
N GLU A 50 4.33 31.83 26.84
CA GLU A 50 3.97 33.08 27.50
C GLU A 50 4.81 33.25 28.77
N PHE A 51 5.58 34.33 28.85
CA PHE A 51 6.16 34.83 30.09
C PHE A 51 5.07 35.67 30.79
N ARG A 52 4.61 35.25 31.97
CA ARG A 52 3.63 35.95 32.80
C ARG A 52 4.28 36.40 34.08
N SER A 53 4.03 37.64 34.49
CA SER A 53 4.54 38.18 35.76
C SER A 53 3.71 39.40 36.17
N ALA A 54 3.99 39.96 37.34
CA ALA A 54 3.48 41.25 37.75
C ALA A 54 4.60 42.07 38.41
N GLN A 55 4.34 43.34 38.71
CA GLN A 55 5.22 44.18 39.52
C GLN A 55 4.36 45.14 40.35
N THR A 56 4.75 45.43 41.58
CA THR A 56 3.97 46.29 42.49
C THR A 56 3.84 47.71 41.93
N THR A 57 2.63 48.04 41.46
CA THR A 57 2.23 49.37 40.98
C THR A 57 0.75 49.62 41.28
N ARG A 58 0.28 50.86 41.12
CA ARG A 58 -1.14 51.25 41.22
C ARG A 58 -1.67 51.88 39.93
N PHE A 59 -0.88 51.86 38.87
CA PHE A 59 -1.17 52.45 37.56
C PHE A 59 -0.40 51.68 36.48
N ALA A 60 -0.90 51.72 35.25
CA ALA A 60 -0.24 51.15 34.09
C ALA A 60 1.08 51.88 33.81
N ARG A 61 2.20 51.14 33.75
CA ARG A 61 3.52 51.70 33.45
C ARG A 61 4.25 50.89 32.37
N PRO A 62 5.21 51.49 31.64
CA PRO A 62 6.00 50.77 30.66
C PRO A 62 6.77 49.63 31.32
N VAL A 63 6.80 48.48 30.66
CA VAL A 63 7.58 47.30 31.06
C VAL A 63 8.24 46.69 29.82
N VAL A 64 9.50 46.28 29.94
CA VAL A 64 10.24 45.61 28.87
C VAL A 64 10.70 44.23 29.31
N LEU A 65 10.61 43.24 28.41
CA LEU A 65 11.21 41.92 28.61
C LEU A 65 12.65 41.96 28.12
N GLN A 66 13.58 41.47 28.95
CA GLN A 66 15.00 41.40 28.64
C GLN A 66 15.50 39.95 28.64
N LYS A 67 16.37 39.62 27.69
CA LYS A 67 17.10 38.35 27.57
C LYS A 67 18.57 38.58 27.91
N ALA A 68 19.17 37.71 28.73
CA ALA A 68 20.59 37.77 29.01
C ALA A 68 21.41 37.36 27.77
N GLN A 69 22.40 38.17 27.40
CA GLN A 69 23.34 37.93 26.30
C GLN A 69 24.71 38.48 26.69
N ASN A 70 25.77 37.65 26.65
CA ASN A 70 27.15 38.07 26.94
C ASN A 70 27.31 38.91 28.23
N ARG A 71 26.69 38.45 29.34
CA ARG A 71 26.61 39.15 30.65
C ARG A 71 25.85 40.48 30.66
N THR A 72 25.23 40.89 29.55
CA THR A 72 24.36 42.07 29.46
C THR A 72 22.89 41.66 29.29
N TRP A 73 21.96 42.60 29.43
CA TRP A 73 20.53 42.39 29.30
C TRP A 73 19.98 43.14 28.10
N VAL A 74 19.54 42.40 27.08
CA VAL A 74 19.04 42.94 25.80
C VAL A 74 17.52 42.91 25.80
N THR A 75 16.87 44.04 25.50
CA THR A 75 15.41 44.11 25.37
C THR A 75 14.94 43.31 24.15
N ILE A 76 13.98 42.39 24.36
CA ILE A 76 13.37 41.54 23.33
C ILE A 76 11.87 41.78 23.16
N GLY A 77 11.26 42.64 23.98
CA GLY A 77 9.86 43.04 23.86
C GLY A 77 9.50 44.18 24.81
N SER A 78 8.44 44.93 24.48
CA SER A 78 7.96 46.08 25.25
C SER A 78 6.43 46.03 25.37
N ALA A 79 5.90 46.40 26.53
CA ALA A 79 4.47 46.42 26.85
C ALA A 79 4.15 47.49 27.92
N GLN A 80 2.89 47.52 28.36
CA GLN A 80 2.46 48.23 29.57
C GLN A 80 1.99 47.21 30.60
N THR A 81 2.21 47.48 31.89
CA THR A 81 1.50 46.75 32.96
C THR A 81 0.02 47.11 32.95
N ARG A 82 -0.84 46.22 33.42
CA ARG A 82 -2.19 46.59 33.85
C ARG A 82 -2.13 47.43 35.13
N ALA A 83 -3.28 47.95 35.58
CA ALA A 83 -3.39 48.74 36.81
C ALA A 83 -3.08 47.93 38.08
N ASP A 84 -3.32 46.61 38.05
CA ASP A 84 -2.92 45.63 39.08
C ASP A 84 -1.44 45.22 38.99
N GLY A 85 -0.69 45.77 38.03
CA GLY A 85 0.71 45.46 37.79
C GLY A 85 1.00 44.21 36.97
N SER A 86 -0.02 43.44 36.57
CA SER A 86 0.16 42.24 35.75
C SER A 86 0.55 42.55 34.30
N PHE A 87 1.34 41.70 33.67
CA PHE A 87 1.71 41.77 32.26
C PHE A 87 2.10 40.40 31.71
N SER A 88 2.13 40.27 30.39
CA SER A 88 2.70 39.08 29.74
C SER A 88 3.35 39.39 28.39
N PHE A 89 4.23 38.47 27.97
CA PHE A 89 4.95 38.53 26.70
C PHE A 89 4.92 37.14 26.03
N ASN A 90 4.66 37.10 24.72
CA ASN A 90 4.84 35.89 23.93
C ASN A 90 6.28 35.82 23.40
N VAL A 91 6.96 34.71 23.67
CA VAL A 91 8.40 34.52 23.40
C VAL A 91 8.60 33.19 22.69
N THR A 92 9.43 33.16 21.65
CA THR A 92 9.85 31.90 21.01
C THR A 92 10.97 31.27 21.83
N ALA A 93 10.81 30.01 22.22
CA ALA A 93 11.86 29.24 22.90
C ALA A 93 12.98 28.83 21.91
N GLU A 94 14.22 29.17 22.23
CA GLU A 94 15.39 28.84 21.39
C GLU A 94 16.24 27.70 21.97
N GLY A 95 16.48 27.75 23.27
CA GLY A 95 17.44 26.90 23.99
C GLY A 95 17.40 27.23 25.47
N ILE A 96 18.56 27.41 26.10
CA ILE A 96 18.64 27.97 27.45
C ILE A 96 18.58 29.51 27.33
N MET A 97 17.59 30.12 27.97
CA MET A 97 17.36 31.56 27.95
C MET A 97 17.13 32.07 29.37
N SER A 98 17.89 33.05 29.83
CA SER A 98 17.59 33.76 31.09
C SER A 98 16.83 35.04 30.77
N LEU A 99 15.64 35.19 31.36
CA LEU A 99 14.69 36.27 31.10
C LEU A 99 14.37 37.04 32.38
N ARG A 100 14.20 38.35 32.28
CA ARG A 100 13.64 39.20 33.35
C ARG A 100 12.78 40.30 32.76
N ALA A 101 11.84 40.83 33.52
CA ALA A 101 11.12 42.05 33.15
C ALA A 101 11.70 43.27 33.88
N LEU A 102 11.75 44.42 33.19
CA LEU A 102 12.23 45.69 33.72
C LEU A 102 11.20 46.78 33.40
N SER A 103 10.64 47.42 34.43
CA SER A 103 9.87 48.65 34.28
C SER A 103 10.78 49.85 34.57
N PRO A 104 11.15 50.67 33.56
CA PRO A 104 12.07 51.78 33.77
C PRO A 104 11.48 52.84 34.71
N LYS A 105 12.35 53.65 35.33
CA LYS A 105 11.96 54.80 36.15
C LYS A 105 10.97 55.68 35.36
N THR A 106 9.85 56.03 35.98
CA THR A 106 8.74 56.72 35.30
C THR A 106 8.12 57.81 36.19
N SER A 107 7.34 58.71 35.62
CA SER A 107 6.60 59.73 36.35
C SER A 107 5.10 59.60 36.06
N HIS A 108 4.27 59.64 37.10
CA HIS A 108 2.82 59.56 37.00
C HIS A 108 2.19 60.51 38.02
N GLN A 109 1.27 61.37 37.57
CA GLN A 109 0.63 62.41 38.40
C GLN A 109 1.64 63.26 39.18
N GLY A 110 2.75 63.66 38.53
CA GLY A 110 3.83 64.45 39.14
C GLY A 110 4.76 63.68 40.09
N LYS A 111 4.42 62.44 40.48
CA LYS A 111 5.26 61.59 41.33
C LYS A 111 6.18 60.69 40.49
N THR A 112 7.46 60.67 40.84
CA THR A 112 8.45 59.76 40.26
C THR A 112 8.41 58.40 40.95
N TYR A 113 8.41 57.33 40.15
CA TYR A 113 8.45 55.94 40.61
C TYR A 113 9.76 55.28 40.15
N PRO A 114 10.45 54.53 41.04
CA PRO A 114 11.74 53.91 40.72
C PRO A 114 11.61 52.84 39.64
N GLN A 115 12.76 52.44 39.08
CA GLN A 115 12.84 51.25 38.23
C GLN A 115 12.51 50.01 39.08
N ILE A 116 11.80 49.04 38.49
CA ILE A 116 11.52 47.73 39.11
C ILE A 116 11.98 46.63 38.14
N THR A 117 12.66 45.63 38.66
CA THR A 117 13.08 44.43 37.91
C THR A 117 12.59 43.19 38.61
N THR A 118 12.08 42.21 37.88
CA THR A 118 11.80 40.87 38.45
C THR A 118 13.11 40.12 38.68
N GLU A 119 13.08 39.12 39.57
CA GLU A 119 14.07 38.04 39.53
C GLU A 119 14.18 37.42 38.12
N PRO A 120 15.40 37.04 37.68
CA PRO A 120 15.60 36.31 36.43
C PRO A 120 15.10 34.86 36.48
N VAL A 121 14.24 34.47 35.53
CA VAL A 121 13.86 33.06 35.30
C VAL A 121 14.73 32.44 34.20
N THR A 122 15.12 31.18 34.35
CA THR A 122 15.82 30.43 33.29
C THR A 122 14.86 29.48 32.59
N VAL A 123 14.50 29.80 31.36
CA VAL A 123 13.73 28.93 30.46
C VAL A 123 14.68 27.94 29.80
N ARG A 124 14.32 26.65 29.80
CA ARG A 124 15.08 25.58 29.15
C ARG A 124 14.19 24.93 28.09
N ALA A 125 14.37 25.34 26.84
CA ALA A 125 13.71 24.70 25.71
C ALA A 125 14.22 23.27 25.57
N VAL A 126 13.30 22.31 25.40
CA VAL A 126 13.64 20.90 25.16
C VAL A 126 13.34 20.50 23.72
N ASP A 127 14.07 19.52 23.20
CA ASP A 127 13.76 18.93 21.92
C ASP A 127 12.55 18.00 22.02
N GLN A 128 11.75 17.97 20.96
CA GLN A 128 10.50 17.21 20.89
C GLN A 128 10.69 15.89 20.16
N ASN A 129 9.93 14.87 20.54
CA ASN A 129 9.99 13.52 20.00
C ASN A 129 8.59 12.91 19.87
N VAL A 130 8.41 11.99 18.93
CA VAL A 130 7.25 11.11 18.85
C VAL A 130 7.70 9.67 18.58
N ARG A 131 7.27 8.74 19.44
CA ARG A 131 7.46 7.30 19.25
C ARG A 131 6.14 6.66 18.85
N LEU A 132 6.16 5.77 17.88
CA LEU A 132 5.03 4.92 17.53
C LEU A 132 5.21 3.51 18.12
N THR A 133 4.12 2.93 18.60
CA THR A 133 4.06 1.55 19.10
C THR A 133 2.85 0.81 18.53
N THR A 134 2.97 -0.52 18.37
CA THR A 134 1.92 -1.39 17.84
C THR A 134 1.44 -2.39 18.89
N ALA A 135 0.14 -2.69 18.86
CA ALA A 135 -0.46 -3.82 19.56
C ALA A 135 -1.51 -4.49 18.66
N VAL A 136 -1.42 -5.80 18.48
CA VAL A 136 -2.35 -6.57 17.62
C VAL A 136 -3.40 -7.25 18.51
N SER A 137 -4.67 -7.21 18.08
CA SER A 137 -5.80 -7.80 18.82
C SER A 137 -6.85 -8.32 17.83
N GLY A 138 -6.79 -9.62 17.53
CA GLY A 138 -7.60 -10.23 16.47
C GLY A 138 -7.31 -9.57 15.13
N SER A 139 -8.36 -9.25 14.37
CA SER A 139 -8.27 -8.58 13.06
C SER A 139 -7.96 -7.07 13.11
N HIS A 140 -7.51 -6.54 14.25
CA HIS A 140 -7.24 -5.11 14.43
C HIS A 140 -5.83 -4.86 14.97
N VAL A 141 -5.26 -3.72 14.58
CA VAL A 141 -3.98 -3.23 15.10
C VAL A 141 -4.20 -1.84 15.69
N SER A 142 -3.80 -1.67 16.94
CA SER A 142 -3.75 -0.37 17.61
C SER A 142 -2.35 0.21 17.46
N LEU A 143 -2.26 1.36 16.80
CA LEU A 143 -1.06 2.15 16.58
C LEU A 143 -1.10 3.35 17.53
N THR A 144 -0.24 3.35 18.55
CA THR A 144 -0.20 4.42 19.56
C THR A 144 1.02 5.30 19.35
N ALA A 145 0.80 6.53 18.92
CA ALA A 145 1.82 7.58 18.95
C ALA A 145 1.92 8.15 20.36
N ILE A 146 3.15 8.33 20.86
CA ILE A 146 3.48 8.88 22.16
C ILE A 146 4.38 10.09 21.95
N GLY A 147 3.82 11.29 22.14
CA GLY A 147 4.50 12.57 21.96
C GLY A 147 5.11 13.08 23.27
N SER A 148 6.31 13.65 23.19
CA SER A 148 6.98 14.32 24.31
C SER A 148 7.66 15.61 23.83
N PRO A 149 7.55 16.74 24.57
CA PRO A 149 6.67 16.98 25.71
C PRO A 149 5.18 16.82 25.39
N ILE A 150 4.37 16.55 26.41
CA ILE A 150 2.91 16.36 26.27
C ILE A 150 2.27 17.70 25.85
N ARG A 151 1.50 17.66 24.75
CA ARG A 151 0.66 18.77 24.25
C ARG A 151 -0.72 18.22 23.88
N PRO A 152 -1.69 18.25 24.80
CA PRO A 152 -3.02 17.70 24.54
C PRO A 152 -3.72 18.47 23.40
N GLY A 153 -4.45 17.77 22.55
CA GLY A 153 -5.06 18.34 21.34
C GLY A 153 -4.08 18.60 20.19
N ARG A 154 -2.82 18.13 20.29
CA ARG A 154 -1.86 18.19 19.17
C ARG A 154 -2.18 17.06 18.20
N GLU A 155 -2.44 17.42 16.94
CA GLU A 155 -2.74 16.47 15.87
C GLU A 155 -1.56 15.53 15.59
N VAL A 156 -1.90 14.26 15.34
CA VAL A 156 -1.01 13.21 14.84
C VAL A 156 -1.68 12.52 13.65
N THR A 157 -1.07 12.63 12.48
CA THR A 157 -1.46 11.86 11.30
C THR A 157 -0.73 10.52 11.30
N LEU A 158 -1.46 9.41 11.17
CA LEU A 158 -0.88 8.10 10.87
C LEU A 158 -0.67 7.99 9.36
N GLN A 159 0.52 7.59 8.93
CA GLN A 159 0.84 7.29 7.55
C GLN A 159 1.23 5.82 7.40
N HIS A 160 0.86 5.21 6.27
CA HIS A 160 1.41 3.91 5.85
C HIS A 160 2.26 4.07 4.60
N ARG A 161 3.08 3.06 4.33
CA ARG A 161 3.93 2.98 3.15
C ARG A 161 3.17 2.33 1.99
N LYS A 162 3.23 2.94 0.80
CA LYS A 162 2.70 2.41 -0.45
C LYS A 162 3.77 2.56 -1.53
N GLY A 163 4.44 1.45 -1.85
CA GLY A 163 5.66 1.45 -2.67
C GLY A 163 6.77 2.31 -2.03
N GLY A 164 7.31 3.26 -2.80
CA GLY A 164 8.29 4.24 -2.31
C GLY A 164 7.71 5.37 -1.46
N ASN A 165 6.38 5.55 -1.46
CA ASN A 165 5.71 6.73 -0.92
C ASN A 165 5.06 6.49 0.46
N TRP A 166 4.90 7.56 1.22
CA TRP A 166 4.09 7.57 2.44
C TRP A 166 2.76 8.27 2.19
N VAL A 167 1.65 7.62 2.52
CA VAL A 167 0.30 8.15 2.34
C VAL A 167 -0.44 8.16 3.68
N ASN A 168 -1.35 9.12 3.84
CA ASN A 168 -2.14 9.25 5.07
C ASN A 168 -3.13 8.07 5.18
N ALA A 169 -3.13 7.42 6.35
CA ALA A 169 -4.02 6.30 6.65
C ALA A 169 -5.19 6.74 7.53
N ASP A 170 -4.92 7.53 8.58
CA ASP A 170 -5.92 8.06 9.52
C ASP A 170 -5.28 9.20 10.36
N ALA A 171 -6.04 9.85 11.25
CA ALA A 171 -5.53 10.87 12.16
C ALA A 171 -6.16 10.80 13.56
N GLY A 172 -5.52 11.46 14.53
CA GLY A 172 -6.03 11.61 15.89
C GLY A 172 -5.30 12.72 16.63
N GLU A 173 -5.61 12.93 17.90
CA GLU A 173 -4.99 13.96 18.74
C GLU A 173 -4.32 13.34 19.97
N LEU A 174 -3.27 13.98 20.48
CA LEU A 174 -2.66 13.60 21.75
C LEU A 174 -3.64 13.85 22.91
N ASP A 175 -3.85 12.82 23.74
CA ASP A 175 -4.60 12.93 25.00
C ASP A 175 -3.80 13.66 26.11
N ALA A 176 -4.40 13.78 27.29
CA ALA A 176 -3.77 14.35 28.48
C ALA A 176 -2.49 13.60 28.96
N ARG A 177 -2.22 12.39 28.42
CA ARG A 177 -1.04 11.57 28.68
C ARG A 177 -0.03 11.60 27.53
N GLY A 178 -0.26 12.45 26.52
CA GLY A 178 0.58 12.56 25.33
C GLY A 178 0.45 11.40 24.36
N ARG A 179 -0.72 10.74 24.30
CA ARG A 179 -0.96 9.56 23.45
C ARG A 179 -2.07 9.81 22.43
N ALA A 180 -1.82 9.47 21.17
CA ALA A 180 -2.86 9.31 20.16
C ALA A 180 -2.90 7.83 19.75
N THR A 181 -4.01 7.13 20.03
CA THR A 181 -4.21 5.73 19.66
C THR A 181 -5.17 5.64 18.49
N ILE A 182 -4.66 5.19 17.35
CA ILE A 182 -5.42 4.98 16.11
C ILE A 182 -5.59 3.47 15.93
N ARG A 183 -6.80 3.03 15.57
CA ARG A 183 -7.14 1.60 15.43
C ARG A 183 -7.47 1.30 13.97
N ILE A 184 -6.63 0.49 13.33
CA ILE A 184 -6.83 0.03 11.97
C ILE A 184 -7.31 -1.43 11.95
N THR A 185 -7.96 -1.84 10.87
CA THR A 185 -8.02 -3.26 10.49
C THR A 185 -6.60 -3.74 10.18
N GLN A 186 -6.27 -4.98 10.53
CA GLN A 186 -5.01 -5.58 10.12
C GLN A 186 -4.92 -5.57 8.58
N PRO A 187 -3.86 -4.99 7.98
CA PRO A 187 -3.74 -4.91 6.54
C PRO A 187 -3.56 -6.32 5.97
N LYS A 188 -3.86 -6.51 4.68
CA LYS A 188 -3.73 -7.84 4.07
C LYS A 188 -2.29 -8.17 3.71
N ALA A 189 -1.53 -7.16 3.30
CA ALA A 189 -0.08 -7.20 3.15
C ALA A 189 0.57 -6.31 4.21
N SER A 190 1.84 -6.58 4.54
CA SER A 190 2.70 -5.74 5.41
C SER A 190 2.04 -4.99 6.58
N THR A 191 2.29 -3.69 6.78
CA THR A 191 3.21 -2.79 6.06
C THR A 191 3.84 -1.80 7.04
N ASP A 192 4.75 -0.94 6.59
CA ASP A 192 5.36 0.07 7.44
C ASP A 192 4.37 1.22 7.75
N TYR A 193 4.21 1.54 9.03
CA TYR A 193 3.45 2.70 9.53
C TYR A 193 4.37 3.69 10.24
N ARG A 194 4.05 4.99 10.16
CA ARG A 194 4.72 6.05 10.95
C ARG A 194 3.72 7.10 11.42
N ALA A 195 4.03 7.78 12.51
CA ALA A 195 3.26 8.91 13.02
C ALA A 195 3.93 10.22 12.61
N VAL A 196 3.14 11.17 12.10
CA VAL A 196 3.54 12.55 11.85
C VAL A 196 2.81 13.43 12.85
N MET A 197 3.52 13.90 13.87
CA MET A 197 3.00 14.83 14.86
C MET A 197 3.08 16.26 14.28
N ALA A 198 1.95 16.93 14.15
CA ALA A 198 1.84 18.25 13.51
C ALA A 198 2.66 19.33 14.21
N GLY A 199 2.93 20.45 13.53
CA GLY A 199 3.59 21.61 14.16
C GLY A 199 2.75 22.19 15.30
N TRP A 200 3.38 22.78 16.32
CA TRP A 200 2.67 23.29 17.50
C TRP A 200 3.21 24.64 17.97
N ARG A 201 2.38 25.68 17.83
CA ARG A 201 2.67 27.06 18.27
C ARG A 201 4.04 27.61 17.83
N GLY A 202 4.55 27.18 16.67
CA GLY A 202 5.87 27.55 16.13
C GLY A 202 6.91 26.44 16.18
N ALA A 203 6.74 25.43 17.04
CA ALA A 203 7.56 24.22 16.99
C ALA A 203 7.26 23.44 15.70
N PRO A 204 8.27 22.90 15.00
CA PRO A 204 8.07 22.16 13.75
C PRO A 204 7.32 20.84 13.97
N SER A 205 6.89 20.20 12.88
CA SER A 205 6.40 18.81 12.92
C SER A 205 7.52 17.83 13.24
N VAL A 206 7.17 16.67 13.79
CA VAL A 206 8.11 15.57 14.09
C VAL A 206 7.54 14.27 13.54
N ILE A 207 8.40 13.44 12.94
CA ILE A 207 8.03 12.16 12.35
C ILE A 207 8.64 11.05 13.21
N SER A 208 7.87 10.00 13.52
CA SER A 208 8.37 8.85 14.27
C SER A 208 9.26 7.95 13.40
N GLY A 209 10.04 7.09 14.05
CA GLY A 209 10.52 5.87 13.39
C GLY A 209 9.34 5.04 12.86
N GLY A 210 9.57 4.29 11.79
CA GLY A 210 8.59 3.37 11.23
C GLY A 210 8.39 2.13 12.11
N VAL A 211 7.19 1.56 12.06
CA VAL A 211 6.86 0.26 12.65
C VAL A 211 6.22 -0.63 11.59
N SER A 212 6.82 -1.79 11.33
CA SER A 212 6.25 -2.76 10.41
C SER A 212 5.10 -3.51 11.10
N VAL A 213 3.89 -3.36 10.59
CA VAL A 213 2.77 -4.26 10.85
C VAL A 213 2.97 -5.52 10.00
N LYS A 214 2.32 -6.63 10.34
CA LYS A 214 2.31 -7.85 9.51
C LYS A 214 0.95 -8.05 8.85
N GLY A 215 0.99 -8.30 7.55
CA GLY A 215 -0.19 -8.57 6.75
C GLY A 215 -0.82 -9.91 7.10
N SER A 216 -2.14 -10.00 6.97
CA SER A 216 -2.89 -11.26 7.07
C SER A 216 -3.97 -11.34 5.99
N ASP A 217 -3.89 -12.32 5.09
CA ASP A 217 -5.09 -12.81 4.41
C ASP A 217 -5.71 -13.93 5.27
N PRO A 218 -6.85 -13.71 5.95
CA PRO A 218 -7.51 -14.76 6.74
C PRO A 218 -8.01 -15.96 5.91
N ARG A 219 -7.88 -15.92 4.57
CA ARG A 219 -8.18 -17.04 3.67
C ARG A 219 -6.97 -17.96 3.41
N ALA A 220 -5.74 -17.51 3.63
CA ALA A 220 -4.54 -18.27 3.27
C ALA A 220 -4.45 -19.62 4.01
N ASP A 221 -4.68 -19.62 5.32
CA ASP A 221 -4.68 -20.80 6.19
C ASP A 221 -5.78 -21.83 5.88
N ARG A 222 -6.74 -21.49 4.99
CA ARG A 222 -8.02 -22.22 4.83
C ARG A 222 -8.50 -22.29 3.38
N CYS A 223 -7.59 -22.28 2.42
CA CYS A 223 -7.92 -22.47 1.01
C CYS A 223 -8.73 -23.77 0.81
N PRO A 224 -9.99 -23.71 0.32
CA PRO A 224 -10.84 -24.89 0.17
C PRO A 224 -10.39 -25.80 -0.98
N PHE A 225 -9.48 -25.31 -1.83
CA PHE A 225 -8.82 -26.05 -2.90
C PHE A 225 -7.59 -25.25 -3.39
N ASN A 226 -6.67 -25.96 -4.02
CA ASN A 226 -5.49 -25.39 -4.69
C ASN A 226 -5.71 -25.37 -6.21
N ILE A 227 -5.15 -24.37 -6.89
CA ILE A 227 -5.04 -24.34 -8.35
C ILE A 227 -3.59 -24.16 -8.76
N LEU A 228 -3.26 -24.65 -9.95
CA LEU A 228 -1.94 -24.49 -10.56
C LEU A 228 -2.07 -23.92 -11.97
N THR A 229 -1.19 -22.99 -12.31
CA THR A 229 -0.97 -22.50 -13.66
C THR A 229 0.48 -22.76 -14.06
N ILE A 230 0.71 -23.25 -15.29
CA ILE A 230 2.06 -23.44 -15.85
C ILE A 230 2.12 -22.70 -17.18
N VAL A 231 3.04 -21.74 -17.28
CA VAL A 231 3.15 -20.78 -18.39
C VAL A 231 4.60 -20.50 -18.75
N ALA A 232 4.83 -19.98 -19.96
CA ALA A 232 6.13 -19.47 -20.38
C ALA A 232 6.52 -18.22 -19.56
N HIS A 233 5.69 -17.17 -19.65
CA HIS A 233 6.02 -15.80 -19.25
C HIS A 233 5.17 -15.28 -18.10
N GLN A 234 5.67 -14.21 -17.48
CA GLN A 234 5.18 -13.62 -16.23
C GLN A 234 3.78 -12.99 -16.36
N ASP A 235 3.36 -12.62 -17.57
CA ASP A 235 2.08 -11.98 -17.90
C ASP A 235 1.02 -12.94 -18.48
N ASP A 236 1.40 -14.15 -18.89
CA ASP A 236 0.55 -15.08 -19.64
C ASP A 236 -0.76 -15.46 -18.94
N ASP A 237 -0.72 -15.71 -17.63
CA ASP A 237 -1.90 -16.09 -16.86
C ASP A 237 -2.83 -14.90 -16.59
N ILE A 238 -2.26 -13.70 -16.43
CA ILE A 238 -2.97 -12.43 -16.37
C ILE A 238 -3.69 -12.17 -17.70
N ILE A 239 -3.01 -12.31 -18.84
CA ILE A 239 -3.51 -11.93 -20.17
C ILE A 239 -4.45 -13.00 -20.75
N PHE A 240 -4.14 -14.29 -20.69
CA PHE A 240 -4.92 -15.34 -21.38
C PHE A 240 -5.81 -16.17 -20.46
N MET A 241 -5.48 -16.26 -19.17
CA MET A 241 -6.16 -17.17 -18.22
C MET A 241 -7.14 -16.46 -17.26
N ASN A 242 -7.25 -15.14 -17.32
CA ASN A 242 -8.38 -14.38 -16.74
C ASN A 242 -9.54 -14.19 -17.73
N PRO A 243 -10.81 -14.21 -17.25
CA PRO A 243 -11.24 -14.12 -15.85
C PRO A 243 -11.27 -15.43 -15.03
N ASP A 244 -11.06 -16.60 -15.62
CA ASP A 244 -11.13 -17.88 -14.89
C ASP A 244 -10.22 -17.96 -13.66
N LEU A 245 -9.00 -17.43 -13.74
CA LEU A 245 -8.06 -17.33 -12.61
C LEU A 245 -8.64 -16.45 -11.48
N GLN A 246 -9.09 -15.24 -11.81
CA GLN A 246 -9.77 -14.33 -10.88
C GLN A 246 -11.03 -14.96 -10.24
N ASN A 247 -11.76 -15.80 -10.97
CA ASN A 247 -12.94 -16.50 -10.45
C ASN A 247 -12.58 -17.53 -9.36
N ASP A 248 -11.54 -18.36 -9.57
CA ASP A 248 -11.05 -19.28 -8.53
C ASP A 248 -10.51 -18.52 -7.30
N LEU A 249 -9.79 -17.41 -7.51
CA LEU A 249 -9.33 -16.54 -6.41
C LEU A 249 -10.50 -15.93 -5.63
N ASN A 250 -11.60 -15.57 -6.29
CA ASN A 250 -12.81 -15.10 -5.63
C ASN A 250 -13.51 -16.22 -4.83
N ALA A 251 -13.51 -17.45 -5.37
CA ALA A 251 -13.99 -18.66 -4.70
C ALA A 251 -13.08 -19.17 -3.56
N GLY A 252 -11.97 -18.48 -3.28
CA GLY A 252 -11.12 -18.71 -2.11
C GLY A 252 -9.88 -19.54 -2.36
N ALA A 253 -9.57 -19.89 -3.61
CA ALA A 253 -8.41 -20.73 -3.95
C ALA A 253 -7.09 -20.22 -3.34
N CYS A 254 -6.20 -21.17 -3.03
CA CYS A 254 -4.75 -20.94 -3.04
C CYS A 254 -4.27 -21.16 -4.47
N ALA A 255 -3.43 -20.26 -4.98
CA ALA A 255 -2.97 -20.30 -6.36
C ALA A 255 -1.46 -20.45 -6.44
N THR A 256 -1.01 -21.40 -7.25
CA THR A 256 0.38 -21.53 -7.67
C THR A 256 0.49 -21.17 -9.14
N THR A 257 1.47 -20.35 -9.51
CA THR A 257 1.88 -20.18 -10.92
C THR A 257 3.36 -20.56 -11.07
N VAL A 258 3.66 -21.28 -12.16
CA VAL A 258 5.01 -21.67 -12.57
C VAL A 258 5.34 -20.96 -13.88
N PHE A 259 6.31 -20.05 -13.82
CA PHE A 259 6.91 -19.37 -14.96
C PHE A 259 8.17 -20.14 -15.38
N LEU A 260 8.17 -20.68 -16.59
CA LEU A 260 9.29 -21.48 -17.08
C LEU A 260 10.47 -20.61 -17.52
N THR A 261 10.22 -19.53 -18.26
CA THR A 261 11.27 -18.60 -18.70
C THR A 261 11.36 -17.40 -17.77
N ALA A 262 12.39 -16.58 -17.96
CA ALA A 262 12.54 -15.28 -17.32
C ALA A 262 11.77 -14.16 -18.05
N GLY A 263 11.22 -14.44 -19.24
CA GLY A 263 10.65 -13.41 -20.13
C GLY A 263 11.66 -12.30 -20.44
N ASP A 264 12.96 -12.62 -20.48
CA ASP A 264 14.02 -11.63 -20.60
C ASP A 264 14.05 -10.94 -21.97
N SER A 265 13.55 -11.63 -23.02
CA SER A 265 13.60 -11.19 -24.42
C SER A 265 14.98 -10.66 -24.85
N GLY A 266 16.04 -11.21 -24.25
CA GLY A 266 17.45 -10.85 -24.48
C GLY A 266 17.98 -9.66 -23.67
N ASN A 267 17.16 -9.04 -22.82
CA ASN A 267 17.54 -7.89 -21.99
C ASN A 267 18.37 -8.29 -20.75
N GLY A 268 18.88 -7.27 -20.03
CA GLY A 268 19.72 -7.47 -18.85
C GLY A 268 18.96 -7.90 -17.58
N THR A 269 19.70 -8.33 -16.56
CA THR A 269 19.18 -8.89 -15.30
C THR A 269 18.03 -8.11 -14.67
N GLN A 270 18.18 -6.79 -14.55
CA GLN A 270 17.17 -5.92 -13.94
C GLN A 270 15.79 -6.07 -14.59
N TYR A 271 15.72 -6.25 -15.92
CA TYR A 271 14.45 -6.34 -16.63
C TYR A 271 13.66 -7.58 -16.23
N TRP A 272 14.29 -8.76 -16.20
CA TRP A 272 13.58 -9.97 -15.80
C TRP A 272 13.34 -10.05 -14.29
N GLU A 273 14.21 -9.45 -13.47
CA GLU A 273 13.96 -9.31 -12.01
C GLU A 273 12.77 -8.39 -11.73
N ASP A 274 12.56 -7.30 -12.49
CA ASP A 274 11.37 -6.48 -12.41
C ASP A 274 10.12 -7.24 -12.91
N ARG A 275 10.23 -8.01 -14.02
CA ARG A 275 9.15 -8.90 -14.48
C ARG A 275 8.78 -9.98 -13.45
N GLU A 276 9.65 -10.37 -12.53
CA GLU A 276 9.27 -11.25 -11.40
C GLU A 276 8.41 -10.53 -10.33
N ILE A 277 8.51 -9.19 -10.22
CA ILE A 277 7.70 -8.38 -9.31
C ILE A 277 6.32 -8.07 -9.91
N GLY A 278 6.20 -7.88 -11.23
CA GLY A 278 4.93 -7.61 -11.90
C GLY A 278 3.77 -8.56 -11.48
N PRO A 279 3.96 -9.90 -11.49
CA PRO A 279 2.94 -10.86 -11.07
C PRO A 279 2.60 -10.75 -9.59
N GLU A 280 3.56 -10.44 -8.72
CA GLU A 280 3.31 -10.20 -7.30
C GLU A 280 2.31 -9.05 -7.11
N MET A 281 2.43 -7.99 -7.91
CA MET A 281 1.56 -6.82 -7.88
C MET A 281 0.18 -7.12 -8.51
N ALA A 282 0.13 -7.83 -9.64
CA ALA A 282 -1.13 -8.27 -10.24
C ALA A 282 -1.92 -9.21 -9.31
N TYR A 283 -1.26 -10.19 -8.69
CA TYR A 283 -1.90 -11.10 -7.73
C TYR A 283 -2.32 -10.39 -6.45
N ALA A 284 -1.57 -9.39 -5.97
CA ALA A 284 -2.02 -8.52 -4.89
C ALA A 284 -3.32 -7.81 -5.28
N THR A 285 -3.39 -7.19 -6.46
CA THR A 285 -4.61 -6.56 -6.98
C THR A 285 -5.78 -7.55 -7.13
N MET A 286 -5.59 -8.73 -7.72
CA MET A 286 -6.63 -9.75 -7.90
C MET A 286 -7.20 -10.32 -6.58
N THR A 287 -6.44 -10.23 -5.48
CA THR A 287 -6.87 -10.63 -4.13
C THR A 287 -7.23 -9.45 -3.22
N ALA A 288 -7.10 -8.22 -3.75
CA ALA A 288 -7.14 -6.96 -3.03
C ALA A 288 -6.24 -6.95 -1.78
N MET A 289 -5.06 -7.58 -1.85
CA MET A 289 -3.94 -7.32 -0.94
C MET A 289 -3.29 -5.98 -1.30
N ASP A 290 -2.65 -5.31 -0.33
CA ASP A 290 -1.90 -4.10 -0.64
C ASP A 290 -0.64 -4.48 -1.46
N PRO A 291 -0.41 -3.84 -2.62
CA PRO A 291 0.72 -4.18 -3.49
C PRO A 291 2.02 -3.53 -2.96
N GLY A 292 3.06 -4.33 -2.70
CA GLY A 292 4.28 -3.85 -2.05
C GLY A 292 5.37 -4.92 -1.84
N PRO A 293 6.55 -4.52 -1.31
CA PRO A 293 7.79 -5.31 -1.26
C PRO A 293 7.81 -6.41 -0.18
N GLU A 294 6.66 -7.02 0.09
CA GLU A 294 6.36 -7.75 1.33
C GLU A 294 6.20 -9.25 1.10
N TRP A 295 6.40 -9.67 -0.15
CA TRP A 295 6.46 -11.07 -0.55
C TRP A 295 7.72 -11.73 0.02
N ASN A 296 7.53 -12.91 0.60
CA ASN A 296 8.63 -13.74 1.10
C ASN A 296 9.27 -14.47 -0.09
N ARG A 297 10.39 -13.92 -0.57
CA ARG A 297 11.18 -14.45 -1.68
C ARG A 297 12.32 -15.33 -1.18
N GLY A 298 12.48 -16.51 -1.78
CA GLY A 298 13.56 -17.42 -1.43
C GLY A 298 13.57 -18.68 -2.26
N PRO A 299 14.64 -19.49 -2.20
CA PRO A 299 14.73 -20.71 -2.99
C PRO A 299 13.89 -21.84 -2.39
N ALA A 300 13.43 -22.74 -3.25
CA ALA A 300 13.03 -24.10 -2.89
C ALA A 300 13.65 -25.10 -3.88
N THR A 301 13.71 -26.38 -3.50
CA THR A 301 14.31 -27.43 -4.32
C THR A 301 13.25 -28.45 -4.76
N PHE A 302 13.18 -28.71 -6.07
CA PHE A 302 12.26 -29.66 -6.69
C PHE A 302 13.04 -30.57 -7.64
N ALA A 303 12.89 -31.89 -7.48
CA ALA A 303 13.64 -32.90 -8.26
C ALA A 303 15.16 -32.65 -8.35
N GLY A 304 15.77 -32.09 -7.29
CA GLY A 304 17.19 -31.74 -7.23
C GLY A 304 17.56 -30.35 -7.73
N HIS A 305 16.65 -29.64 -8.40
CA HIS A 305 16.89 -28.31 -8.96
C HIS A 305 16.38 -27.21 -8.03
N ARG A 306 17.13 -26.11 -7.93
CA ARG A 306 16.78 -24.91 -7.17
C ARG A 306 15.91 -23.98 -8.02
N VAL A 307 14.77 -23.57 -7.49
CA VAL A 307 13.77 -22.71 -8.14
C VAL A 307 13.56 -21.46 -7.27
N HIS A 308 13.42 -20.28 -7.87
CA HIS A 308 13.07 -19.06 -7.14
C HIS A 308 11.59 -19.09 -6.77
N VAL A 309 11.25 -18.71 -5.54
CA VAL A 309 9.87 -18.73 -5.05
C VAL A 309 9.50 -17.42 -4.36
N SER A 310 8.46 -16.78 -4.87
CA SER A 310 7.79 -15.66 -4.19
C SER A 310 6.50 -16.13 -3.53
N ARG A 311 6.36 -15.90 -2.23
CA ARG A 311 5.15 -16.21 -1.46
C ARG A 311 4.51 -14.94 -0.94
N SER A 312 3.22 -14.80 -1.21
CA SER A 312 2.41 -13.68 -0.71
C SER A 312 2.41 -13.59 0.83
N PRO A 313 2.11 -12.41 1.41
CA PRO A 313 1.95 -12.23 2.84
C PRO A 313 0.90 -13.17 3.48
N GLY A 314 0.92 -13.24 4.81
CA GLY A 314 -0.12 -13.93 5.58
C GLY A 314 -0.26 -15.42 5.29
N GLN A 315 0.85 -16.18 5.25
CA GLN A 315 0.96 -17.62 4.95
C GLN A 315 1.00 -18.05 3.46
N GLY A 316 1.03 -17.12 2.50
CA GLY A 316 1.41 -17.48 1.12
C GLY A 316 0.29 -18.13 0.31
N ARG A 317 -0.91 -17.55 0.37
CA ARG A 317 -2.07 -17.97 -0.44
C ARG A 317 -1.79 -18.04 -1.94
N ILE A 318 -0.97 -17.11 -2.41
CA ILE A 318 -0.36 -17.10 -3.74
C ILE A 318 1.12 -17.49 -3.61
N VAL A 319 1.54 -18.42 -4.46
CA VAL A 319 2.93 -18.86 -4.61
C VAL A 319 3.32 -18.77 -6.08
N LEU A 320 4.43 -18.09 -6.37
CA LEU A 320 4.95 -17.92 -7.71
C LEU A 320 6.31 -18.60 -7.79
N TYR A 321 6.49 -19.50 -8.76
CA TYR A 321 7.74 -20.21 -9.01
C TYR A 321 8.35 -19.70 -10.32
N SER A 322 9.56 -19.16 -10.25
CA SER A 322 10.32 -18.73 -11.43
C SER A 322 11.50 -19.67 -11.65
N LEU A 323 11.49 -20.39 -12.78
CA LEU A 323 12.61 -21.24 -13.20
C LEU A 323 13.71 -20.43 -13.91
N ARG A 324 13.42 -19.19 -14.32
CA ARG A 324 14.37 -18.21 -14.88
C ARG A 324 15.12 -18.74 -16.11
N LEU A 325 14.51 -19.58 -16.94
CA LEU A 325 15.14 -20.09 -18.16
C LEU A 325 15.18 -19.00 -19.26
N PRO A 326 16.16 -19.02 -20.18
CA PRO A 326 16.19 -18.15 -21.34
C PRO A 326 14.87 -18.11 -22.12
N ASP A 327 14.42 -16.90 -22.42
CA ASP A 327 13.40 -16.60 -23.41
C ASP A 327 13.84 -17.08 -24.81
N GLY A 328 12.94 -17.78 -25.48
CA GLY A 328 13.14 -18.42 -26.76
C GLY A 328 12.95 -17.53 -27.98
N ASP A 329 12.63 -16.24 -27.81
CA ASP A 329 12.12 -15.36 -28.87
C ASP A 329 10.81 -15.90 -29.50
N LEU A 330 10.12 -15.09 -30.31
CA LEU A 330 8.82 -15.39 -30.90
C LEU A 330 8.79 -16.75 -31.63
N ASP A 331 9.89 -17.13 -32.29
CA ASP A 331 10.01 -18.33 -33.11
C ASP A 331 10.78 -19.51 -32.46
N GLY A 332 11.28 -19.34 -31.24
CA GLY A 332 12.02 -20.38 -30.53
C GLY A 332 13.50 -20.47 -30.90
N THR A 333 14.04 -19.52 -31.68
CA THR A 333 15.47 -19.44 -31.98
C THR A 333 16.32 -19.00 -30.79
N GLY A 334 15.76 -18.30 -29.81
CA GLY A 334 16.45 -17.80 -28.63
C GLY A 334 17.36 -16.62 -28.93
N THR A 335 17.57 -15.77 -27.93
CA THR A 335 18.24 -14.49 -28.08
C THR A 335 19.77 -14.62 -28.17
N ALA A 336 20.43 -13.65 -28.81
CA ALA A 336 21.90 -13.68 -28.95
C ALA A 336 22.63 -13.61 -27.59
N THR A 337 22.09 -12.84 -26.65
CA THR A 337 22.63 -12.66 -25.28
C THR A 337 22.56 -13.93 -24.43
N THR A 338 21.61 -14.83 -24.70
CA THR A 338 21.49 -16.15 -24.04
C THR A 338 22.20 -17.26 -24.82
N GLY A 339 22.91 -16.93 -25.91
CA GLY A 339 23.59 -17.91 -26.76
C GLY A 339 22.62 -18.77 -27.57
N HIS A 340 21.48 -18.20 -27.97
CA HIS A 340 20.43 -18.86 -28.75
C HIS A 340 19.90 -20.15 -28.10
N ARG A 341 19.69 -20.12 -26.79
CA ARG A 341 19.05 -21.19 -26.00
C ARG A 341 17.54 -20.95 -25.97
N SER A 342 16.74 -22.01 -25.95
CA SER A 342 15.28 -21.91 -25.83
C SER A 342 14.69 -23.22 -25.32
N LEU A 343 13.47 -23.16 -24.77
CA LEU A 343 12.74 -24.37 -24.37
C LEU A 343 12.49 -25.29 -25.56
N SER A 344 12.07 -24.74 -26.71
CA SER A 344 11.87 -25.50 -27.96
C SER A 344 13.10 -26.30 -28.38
N LYS A 345 14.31 -25.71 -28.30
CA LYS A 345 15.56 -26.41 -28.63
C LYS A 345 15.89 -27.54 -27.64
N LEU A 346 15.55 -27.38 -26.36
CA LEU A 346 15.74 -28.43 -25.35
C LEU A 346 14.79 -29.62 -25.60
N LEU A 347 13.50 -29.32 -25.79
CA LEU A 347 12.46 -30.33 -25.97
C LEU A 347 12.63 -31.15 -27.26
N ASP A 348 13.19 -30.53 -28.29
CA ASP A 348 13.52 -31.16 -29.58
C ASP A 348 14.92 -31.81 -29.59
N GLY A 349 15.66 -31.79 -28.47
CA GLY A 349 17.00 -32.40 -28.35
C GLY A 349 18.12 -31.68 -29.13
N ARG A 350 17.86 -30.48 -29.66
CA ARG A 350 18.84 -29.65 -30.38
C ARG A 350 19.90 -29.05 -29.44
N ILE A 351 19.54 -28.90 -28.16
CA ILE A 351 20.49 -28.68 -27.05
C ILE A 351 20.27 -29.75 -25.98
N ARG A 352 21.35 -30.21 -25.34
CA ARG A 352 21.26 -31.23 -24.27
C ARG A 352 20.75 -30.66 -22.95
N THR A 353 21.12 -29.41 -22.66
CA THR A 353 20.79 -28.72 -21.41
C THR A 353 20.50 -27.25 -21.64
N ILE A 354 19.75 -26.67 -20.71
CA ILE A 354 19.47 -25.24 -20.56
C ILE A 354 19.74 -24.83 -19.11
N THR A 355 20.24 -23.62 -18.89
CA THR A 355 20.65 -23.11 -17.57
C THR A 355 19.86 -21.85 -17.25
N SER A 356 19.39 -21.70 -16.01
CA SER A 356 18.72 -20.49 -15.55
C SER A 356 19.64 -19.28 -15.65
N LEU A 357 19.10 -18.08 -15.94
CA LEU A 357 19.89 -16.87 -16.18
C LEU A 357 20.76 -16.44 -14.98
N ASP A 358 20.35 -16.80 -13.77
CA ASP A 358 21.09 -16.57 -12.52
C ASP A 358 22.08 -17.70 -12.17
N GLY A 359 22.20 -18.72 -13.04
CA GLY A 359 23.03 -19.91 -12.82
C GLY A 359 22.54 -20.84 -11.71
N SER A 360 21.34 -20.63 -11.16
CA SER A 360 20.85 -21.37 -9.99
C SER A 360 20.59 -22.87 -10.24
N SER A 361 20.23 -23.22 -11.47
CA SER A 361 19.96 -24.59 -11.92
C SER A 361 20.32 -24.79 -13.39
N THR A 362 20.66 -26.02 -13.76
CA THR A 362 20.80 -26.48 -15.15
C THR A 362 19.98 -27.74 -15.33
N TYR A 363 19.17 -27.78 -16.38
CA TYR A 363 18.21 -28.84 -16.65
C TYR A 363 18.54 -29.49 -18.00
N ASP A 364 18.44 -30.82 -18.06
CA ASP A 364 18.09 -31.48 -19.32
C ASP A 364 16.55 -31.54 -19.47
N ARG A 365 16.07 -32.13 -20.57
CA ARG A 365 14.63 -32.25 -20.87
C ARG A 365 13.85 -32.94 -19.76
N ASP A 366 14.36 -34.05 -19.24
CA ASP A 366 13.62 -34.91 -18.33
C ASP A 366 13.72 -34.38 -16.88
N GLY A 367 14.86 -33.78 -16.52
CA GLY A 367 15.03 -33.02 -15.28
C GLY A 367 14.12 -31.80 -15.18
N LEU A 368 13.89 -31.07 -16.29
CA LEU A 368 12.90 -29.98 -16.33
C LEU A 368 11.48 -30.51 -16.07
N ILE A 369 11.07 -31.56 -16.78
CA ILE A 369 9.75 -32.19 -16.63
C ILE A 369 9.56 -32.72 -15.20
N ALA A 370 10.57 -33.39 -14.63
CA ALA A 370 10.54 -33.90 -13.26
C ALA A 370 10.45 -32.77 -12.21
N THR A 371 11.12 -31.64 -12.45
CA THR A 371 11.05 -30.45 -11.57
C THR A 371 9.64 -29.88 -11.54
N VAL A 372 9.02 -29.68 -12.72
CA VAL A 372 7.64 -29.18 -12.80
C VAL A 372 6.66 -30.19 -12.22
N SER A 373 6.87 -31.50 -12.43
CA SER A 373 6.03 -32.56 -11.84
C SER A 373 6.12 -32.59 -10.30
N ALA A 374 7.31 -32.35 -9.74
CA ALA A 374 7.48 -32.21 -8.29
C ALA A 374 6.77 -30.95 -7.74
N ILE A 375 6.70 -29.85 -8.51
CA ILE A 375 5.89 -28.67 -8.14
C ILE A 375 4.38 -28.99 -8.23
N VAL A 376 3.92 -29.74 -9.24
CA VAL A 376 2.53 -30.23 -9.33
C VAL A 376 2.18 -31.05 -8.08
N ALA A 377 3.02 -32.01 -7.70
CA ALA A 377 2.83 -32.85 -6.52
C ALA A 377 2.81 -32.03 -5.21
N ALA A 378 3.73 -31.09 -5.04
CA ALA A 378 3.78 -30.21 -3.87
C ALA A 378 2.58 -29.25 -3.79
N THR A 379 2.01 -28.84 -4.93
CA THR A 379 0.84 -27.98 -5.00
C THR A 379 -0.46 -28.74 -4.73
N ASN A 380 -0.53 -30.03 -5.08
CA ASN A 380 -1.73 -30.86 -5.04
C ASN A 380 -2.99 -30.14 -5.62
N PRO A 381 -2.95 -29.68 -6.89
CA PRO A 381 -3.99 -28.82 -7.45
C PRO A 381 -5.27 -29.61 -7.74
N ARG A 382 -6.42 -28.97 -7.54
CA ARG A 382 -7.72 -29.46 -8.04
C ARG A 382 -7.82 -29.34 -9.56
N THR A 383 -7.26 -28.26 -10.11
CA THR A 383 -7.36 -27.86 -11.52
C THR A 383 -6.01 -27.30 -11.97
N VAL A 384 -5.56 -27.67 -13.17
CA VAL A 384 -4.33 -27.14 -13.78
C VAL A 384 -4.66 -26.35 -15.04
N ARG A 385 -4.02 -25.19 -15.20
CA ARG A 385 -4.12 -24.31 -16.36
C ARG A 385 -2.80 -24.31 -17.14
N ILE A 386 -2.88 -24.39 -18.46
CA ILE A 386 -1.71 -24.41 -19.37
C ILE A 386 -1.98 -23.56 -20.63
N GLN A 387 -0.95 -23.27 -21.41
CA GLN A 387 -1.07 -22.66 -22.74
C GLN A 387 -1.47 -23.68 -23.82
N ASP A 388 -1.86 -23.19 -24.99
CA ASP A 388 -2.16 -24.00 -26.18
C ASP A 388 -0.89 -24.63 -26.75
N GLY A 389 -0.81 -25.96 -26.73
CA GLY A 389 0.35 -26.74 -27.17
C GLY A 389 0.29 -27.21 -28.62
N ARG A 390 -0.66 -26.72 -29.41
CA ARG A 390 -0.68 -26.96 -30.87
C ARG A 390 0.45 -26.19 -31.56
N SER A 391 0.62 -26.37 -32.87
CA SER A 391 1.66 -25.69 -33.67
C SER A 391 1.12 -24.82 -34.80
N ASP A 392 -0.21 -24.75 -34.97
CA ASP A 392 -0.89 -24.12 -36.09
C ASP A 392 -1.57 -22.77 -35.75
N GLN A 393 -1.43 -22.30 -34.51
CA GLN A 393 -2.14 -21.13 -33.97
C GLN A 393 -1.41 -19.77 -34.11
N ALA A 394 -0.23 -19.72 -34.73
CA ALA A 394 0.61 -18.52 -34.90
C ALA A 394 0.82 -17.72 -33.59
N ASP A 395 1.43 -18.40 -32.61
CA ASP A 395 1.60 -17.97 -31.23
C ASP A 395 3.08 -18.11 -30.83
N HIS A 396 3.49 -17.58 -29.67
CA HIS A 396 4.89 -17.61 -29.23
C HIS A 396 5.41 -19.06 -29.10
N ALA A 397 6.63 -19.33 -29.57
CA ALA A 397 7.20 -20.67 -29.52
C ALA A 397 7.29 -21.22 -28.10
N ASP A 398 7.70 -20.40 -27.13
CA ASP A 398 7.70 -20.78 -25.71
C ASP A 398 6.32 -21.09 -25.13
N HIS A 399 5.21 -20.51 -25.63
CA HIS A 399 3.85 -20.91 -25.18
C HIS A 399 3.60 -22.39 -25.53
N THR A 400 3.99 -22.78 -26.75
CA THR A 400 3.91 -24.16 -27.24
C THR A 400 4.86 -25.08 -26.46
N ALA A 401 6.08 -24.62 -26.17
CA ALA A 401 7.07 -25.38 -25.40
C ALA A 401 6.64 -25.55 -23.93
N ALA A 402 6.06 -24.53 -23.31
CA ALA A 402 5.55 -24.57 -21.95
C ALA A 402 4.38 -25.54 -21.81
N ALA A 403 3.46 -25.56 -22.78
CA ALA A 403 2.41 -26.56 -22.86
C ALA A 403 2.97 -27.99 -22.96
N ARG A 404 4.01 -28.22 -23.78
CA ARG A 404 4.70 -29.52 -23.89
C ARG A 404 5.36 -29.95 -22.57
N VAL A 405 6.03 -29.03 -21.85
CA VAL A 405 6.61 -29.30 -20.51
C VAL A 405 5.51 -29.64 -19.51
N ALA A 406 4.46 -28.82 -19.44
CA ALA A 406 3.36 -29.00 -18.51
C ALA A 406 2.66 -30.35 -18.72
N VAL A 407 2.33 -30.70 -19.98
CA VAL A 407 1.70 -31.97 -20.33
C VAL A 407 2.58 -33.18 -19.98
N GLY A 408 3.91 -33.08 -20.14
CA GLY A 408 4.84 -34.10 -19.66
C GLY A 408 4.84 -34.23 -18.13
N ALA A 409 4.83 -33.11 -17.43
CA ALA A 409 4.85 -33.04 -15.96
C ALA A 409 3.55 -33.51 -15.30
N LEU A 410 2.43 -33.42 -16.03
CA LEU A 410 1.08 -33.84 -15.61
C LEU A 410 0.77 -35.32 -15.90
N SER A 411 1.77 -36.12 -16.25
CA SER A 411 1.63 -37.58 -16.33
C SER A 411 1.16 -38.14 -14.98
N GLY A 412 0.00 -38.82 -14.96
CA GLY A 412 -0.62 -39.31 -13.74
C GLY A 412 -1.45 -38.28 -12.95
N PHE A 413 -1.63 -37.06 -13.45
CA PHE A 413 -2.61 -36.11 -12.91
C PHE A 413 -4.03 -36.44 -13.41
N TRP A 414 -5.00 -36.53 -12.50
CA TRP A 414 -6.38 -36.95 -12.78
C TRP A 414 -7.41 -35.81 -12.73
N GLY A 415 -7.01 -34.60 -12.30
CA GLY A 415 -7.90 -33.44 -12.28
C GLY A 415 -8.05 -32.78 -13.66
N PRO A 416 -8.93 -31.78 -13.81
CA PRO A 416 -9.09 -31.07 -15.07
C PRO A 416 -7.82 -30.29 -15.46
N ILE A 417 -7.33 -30.55 -16.67
CA ILE A 417 -6.30 -29.76 -17.35
C ILE A 417 -7.01 -28.86 -18.37
N LEU A 418 -6.80 -27.56 -18.28
CA LEU A 418 -7.51 -26.57 -19.08
C LEU A 418 -6.51 -25.69 -19.85
N ALA A 419 -6.47 -25.84 -21.18
CA ALA A 419 -5.59 -25.06 -22.05
C ALA A 419 -6.24 -23.75 -22.53
N TYR A 420 -5.42 -22.72 -22.80
CA TYR A 420 -5.84 -21.40 -23.30
C TYR A 420 -5.01 -20.96 -24.50
N ARG A 421 -5.65 -20.31 -25.48
CA ARG A 421 -5.01 -19.73 -26.68
C ARG A 421 -4.31 -18.40 -26.34
N GLY A 422 -3.09 -18.19 -26.84
CA GLY A 422 -2.31 -16.96 -26.68
C GLY A 422 -2.55 -15.92 -27.78
N TYR A 423 -1.49 -15.45 -28.43
CA TYR A 423 -1.51 -14.23 -29.26
C TYR A 423 -2.48 -14.25 -30.44
N GLY A 424 -2.70 -15.42 -31.04
CA GLY A 424 -3.65 -15.62 -32.13
C GLY A 424 -5.10 -15.24 -31.78
N THR A 425 -5.44 -15.06 -30.49
CA THR A 425 -6.76 -14.57 -30.07
C THR A 425 -7.08 -13.14 -30.52
N ARG A 426 -6.08 -12.29 -30.85
CA ARG A 426 -6.33 -10.85 -31.18
C ARG A 426 -7.33 -10.60 -32.32
N THR A 427 -7.51 -11.56 -33.22
CA THR A 427 -8.44 -11.49 -34.37
C THR A 427 -9.82 -12.11 -34.09
N GLU A 428 -9.98 -12.84 -32.99
CA GLU A 428 -11.26 -13.43 -32.57
C GLU A 428 -12.25 -12.34 -32.13
N PRO A 429 -13.55 -12.65 -31.96
CA PRO A 429 -14.49 -11.76 -31.27
C PRO A 429 -14.02 -11.41 -29.83
N ALA A 430 -14.49 -10.29 -29.28
CA ALA A 430 -14.32 -9.99 -27.86
C ALA A 430 -15.36 -10.77 -27.03
N ASN A 431 -14.93 -11.46 -25.98
CA ASN A 431 -15.80 -12.24 -25.10
C ASN A 431 -15.59 -11.98 -23.59
N VAL A 432 -14.64 -11.12 -23.21
CA VAL A 432 -14.45 -10.64 -21.82
C VAL A 432 -14.85 -9.16 -21.75
N ALA A 433 -15.88 -8.85 -20.95
CA ALA A 433 -16.47 -7.52 -20.86
C ALA A 433 -16.87 -7.15 -19.42
N GLY A 434 -17.30 -5.89 -19.22
CA GLY A 434 -17.83 -5.40 -17.95
C GLY A 434 -16.85 -5.57 -16.77
N LYS A 435 -17.35 -6.05 -15.62
CA LYS A 435 -16.55 -6.22 -14.41
C LYS A 435 -15.35 -7.17 -14.60
N ALA A 436 -15.50 -8.23 -15.41
CA ALA A 436 -14.43 -9.17 -15.68
C ALA A 436 -13.26 -8.50 -16.43
N LEU A 437 -13.58 -7.69 -17.44
CA LEU A 437 -12.59 -6.89 -18.18
C LEU A 437 -11.91 -5.84 -17.31
N ILE A 438 -12.67 -5.16 -16.43
CA ILE A 438 -12.12 -4.18 -15.49
C ILE A 438 -11.09 -4.84 -14.56
N LEU A 439 -11.46 -5.93 -13.87
CA LEU A 439 -10.55 -6.63 -12.96
C LEU A 439 -9.29 -7.15 -13.67
N LYS A 440 -9.46 -7.71 -14.87
CA LYS A 440 -8.34 -8.20 -15.69
C LYS A 440 -7.40 -7.08 -16.13
N ARG A 441 -7.94 -5.94 -16.55
CA ARG A 441 -7.17 -4.74 -16.87
C ARG A 441 -6.43 -4.21 -15.64
N ASP A 442 -7.10 -4.09 -14.50
CA ASP A 442 -6.52 -3.49 -13.30
C ASP A 442 -5.38 -4.36 -12.73
N ALA A 443 -5.51 -5.69 -12.83
CA ALA A 443 -4.41 -6.62 -12.57
C ALA A 443 -3.24 -6.44 -13.54
N LEU A 444 -3.50 -6.34 -14.86
CA LEU A 444 -2.45 -6.14 -15.86
C LEU A 444 -1.73 -4.79 -15.71
N VAL A 445 -2.45 -3.71 -15.39
CA VAL A 445 -1.85 -2.40 -15.09
C VAL A 445 -0.94 -2.47 -13.86
N SER A 446 -1.32 -3.25 -12.84
CA SER A 446 -0.50 -3.45 -11.64
C SER A 446 0.80 -4.24 -11.94
N TYR A 447 0.76 -5.14 -12.91
CA TYR A 447 1.95 -5.80 -13.45
C TYR A 447 2.81 -4.81 -14.27
N ALA A 448 2.18 -3.98 -15.08
CA ALA A 448 2.85 -3.07 -16.01
C ALA A 448 3.72 -1.98 -15.34
N ASP A 449 3.46 -1.66 -14.07
CA ASP A 449 4.34 -0.81 -13.24
C ASP A 449 5.79 -1.35 -13.15
N TYR A 450 6.00 -2.64 -13.45
CA TYR A 450 7.29 -3.34 -13.47
C TYR A 450 7.66 -3.94 -14.84
N ASP A 451 6.89 -3.61 -15.88
CA ASP A 451 7.16 -4.04 -17.26
C ASP A 451 6.95 -2.86 -18.23
N PRO A 452 8.00 -2.06 -18.49
CA PRO A 452 7.91 -0.89 -19.36
C PRO A 452 7.71 -1.25 -20.84
N ALA A 453 7.93 -2.51 -21.24
CA ALA A 453 7.65 -2.97 -22.59
C ALA A 453 6.15 -3.16 -22.82
N LEU A 454 5.43 -3.62 -21.78
CA LEU A 454 3.98 -3.80 -21.82
C LEU A 454 3.19 -2.48 -21.88
N CYS A 455 3.62 -1.45 -21.13
CA CYS A 455 2.97 -0.13 -21.11
C CYS A 455 3.95 1.05 -21.21
N PRO A 456 4.49 1.34 -22.40
CA PRO A 456 5.37 2.49 -22.63
C PRO A 456 4.67 3.87 -22.46
N ASP A 457 3.32 3.89 -22.48
CA ASP A 457 2.51 5.05 -22.08
C ASP A 457 1.51 4.64 -20.99
N ALA A 458 1.85 4.96 -19.73
CA ALA A 458 1.01 4.67 -18.57
C ALA A 458 -0.36 5.37 -18.61
N THR A 459 -0.52 6.47 -19.36
CA THR A 459 -1.82 7.14 -19.50
C THR A 459 -2.78 6.38 -20.41
N ARG A 460 -2.26 5.43 -21.20
CA ARG A 460 -3.01 4.60 -22.15
C ARG A 460 -2.64 3.11 -22.02
N CYS A 461 -2.60 2.62 -20.79
CA CYS A 461 -2.25 1.24 -20.46
C CYS A 461 -3.50 0.36 -20.20
N PRO A 462 -3.63 -0.84 -20.81
CA PRO A 462 -2.88 -1.31 -21.99
C PRO A 462 -3.36 -0.62 -23.28
N SER A 463 -2.53 -0.65 -24.32
CA SER A 463 -2.88 -0.24 -25.69
C SER A 463 -2.64 -1.38 -26.69
N GLY A 464 -2.35 -1.10 -27.97
CA GLY A 464 -1.85 -2.11 -28.90
C GLY A 464 -2.72 -3.37 -29.08
N ASP A 465 -2.05 -4.52 -29.16
CA ASP A 465 -2.69 -5.83 -29.18
C ASP A 465 -2.98 -6.34 -27.76
N GLU A 466 -2.30 -5.84 -26.73
CA GLU A 466 -2.53 -6.11 -25.31
C GLU A 466 -3.97 -5.74 -24.90
N ALA A 467 -4.42 -4.56 -25.32
CA ALA A 467 -5.79 -4.07 -25.16
C ALA A 467 -6.82 -4.95 -25.88
N ARG A 468 -6.42 -5.70 -26.90
CA ARG A 468 -7.27 -6.67 -27.60
C ARG A 468 -7.26 -8.03 -26.90
N TRP A 469 -6.10 -8.49 -26.44
CA TRP A 469 -5.97 -9.75 -25.69
C TRP A 469 -6.75 -9.70 -24.38
N ILE A 470 -6.73 -8.58 -23.62
CA ILE A 470 -7.51 -8.52 -22.36
C ILE A 470 -9.02 -8.61 -22.56
N GLN A 471 -9.55 -8.22 -23.72
CA GLN A 471 -10.97 -8.35 -24.08
C GLN A 471 -11.38 -9.79 -24.43
N ARG A 472 -10.45 -10.75 -24.32
CA ARG A 472 -10.61 -12.11 -24.83
C ARG A 472 -10.11 -13.15 -23.85
N GLN A 473 -10.72 -14.33 -23.90
CA GLN A 473 -10.25 -15.56 -23.27
C GLN A 473 -10.81 -16.72 -24.08
N TYR A 474 -9.95 -17.57 -24.63
CA TYR A 474 -10.37 -18.70 -25.44
C TYR A 474 -9.72 -19.99 -24.97
N ARG A 475 -10.54 -21.04 -24.83
CA ARG A 475 -10.08 -22.40 -24.57
C ARG A 475 -9.34 -22.96 -25.78
N ALA A 476 -8.35 -23.79 -25.50
CA ALA A 476 -7.73 -24.71 -26.44
C ALA A 476 -8.01 -26.15 -26.00
N PRO A 477 -7.98 -27.13 -26.91
CA PRO A 477 -7.90 -28.53 -26.52
C PRO A 477 -6.50 -28.84 -25.98
N VAL A 478 -6.37 -29.87 -25.13
CA VAL A 478 -5.06 -30.28 -24.60
C VAL A 478 -4.36 -31.21 -25.59
N VAL A 479 -3.16 -30.84 -26.04
CA VAL A 479 -2.29 -31.72 -26.83
C VAL A 479 -1.55 -32.66 -25.87
N LYS A 480 -1.62 -33.98 -26.11
CA LYS A 480 -0.98 -35.01 -25.28
C LYS A 480 0.50 -35.19 -25.62
N PRO A 481 1.30 -35.94 -24.82
CA PRO A 481 2.71 -36.20 -25.12
C PRO A 481 2.97 -36.89 -26.47
N ASP A 482 2.00 -37.66 -26.97
CA ASP A 482 2.03 -38.36 -28.27
C ASP A 482 1.58 -37.47 -29.44
N GLY A 483 1.31 -36.18 -29.21
CA GLY A 483 0.78 -35.24 -30.18
C GLY A 483 -0.73 -35.40 -30.46
N SER A 484 -1.41 -36.39 -29.86
CA SER A 484 -2.85 -36.55 -30.03
C SER A 484 -3.62 -35.45 -29.27
N ILE A 485 -4.74 -35.01 -29.84
CA ILE A 485 -5.59 -34.02 -29.19
C ILE A 485 -6.52 -34.74 -28.20
N ALA A 486 -6.42 -34.39 -26.91
CA ALA A 486 -7.42 -34.78 -25.93
C ALA A 486 -8.70 -33.98 -26.17
N VAL A 487 -9.74 -34.67 -26.64
CA VAL A 487 -11.09 -34.11 -26.73
C VAL A 487 -11.57 -33.83 -25.30
N PRO A 488 -11.96 -32.59 -24.95
CA PRO A 488 -12.40 -32.27 -23.60
C PRO A 488 -13.70 -33.01 -23.27
N ALA A 489 -13.80 -33.54 -22.04
CA ALA A 489 -14.98 -34.24 -21.53
C ALA A 489 -16.23 -33.34 -21.37
N SER A 490 -16.15 -32.07 -21.76
CA SER A 490 -17.24 -31.11 -21.80
C SER A 490 -17.09 -30.15 -22.98
N ALA A 491 -17.21 -30.67 -24.21
CA ALA A 491 -17.50 -29.89 -25.41
C ALA A 491 -19.00 -29.49 -25.53
N ILE A 492 -19.76 -29.61 -24.44
CA ILE A 492 -21.07 -28.97 -24.28
C ILE A 492 -20.83 -27.73 -23.41
N ASP A 493 -20.80 -26.58 -24.08
CA ASP A 493 -20.84 -25.26 -23.43
C ASP A 493 -22.28 -24.99 -22.93
N PRO A 494 -22.52 -24.85 -21.61
CA PRO A 494 -23.85 -24.50 -21.09
C PRO A 494 -24.22 -23.03 -21.34
N ASP A 495 -23.24 -22.14 -21.52
CA ASP A 495 -23.40 -20.68 -21.64
C ASP A 495 -23.51 -20.20 -23.11
N ALA A 496 -23.20 -21.07 -24.08
CA ALA A 496 -23.42 -20.82 -25.53
C ALA A 496 -24.88 -20.45 -25.89
N THR A 497 -25.84 -20.69 -25.00
CA THR A 497 -27.26 -20.32 -25.20
C THR A 497 -27.60 -18.91 -24.71
N ARG A 498 -26.65 -18.13 -24.19
CA ARG A 498 -26.88 -16.75 -23.74
C ARG A 498 -26.68 -15.67 -24.81
N ALA A 499 -26.85 -16.05 -26.08
CA ALA A 499 -27.21 -15.09 -27.13
C ALA A 499 -28.63 -14.58 -26.85
N VAL A 500 -28.75 -13.37 -26.29
CA VAL A 500 -30.05 -12.69 -26.11
C VAL A 500 -30.72 -12.54 -27.47
N PRO A 501 -31.89 -13.16 -27.72
CA PRO A 501 -32.64 -12.89 -28.93
C PRO A 501 -33.22 -11.49 -28.82
N ALA A 502 -32.97 -10.63 -29.80
CA ALA A 502 -33.66 -9.36 -29.93
C ALA A 502 -35.13 -9.62 -30.32
N VAL A 503 -35.97 -9.92 -29.33
CA VAL A 503 -37.42 -10.10 -29.53
C VAL A 503 -38.07 -8.73 -29.70
N GLY A 504 -38.32 -8.35 -30.95
CA GLY A 504 -39.31 -7.33 -31.27
C GLY A 504 -40.69 -7.82 -30.84
N GLY A 505 -41.37 -7.05 -29.98
CA GLY A 505 -42.63 -7.45 -29.35
C GLY A 505 -43.52 -6.26 -29.01
N THR A 506 -44.15 -5.70 -30.05
CA THR A 506 -45.46 -5.01 -30.03
C THR A 506 -45.93 -4.43 -28.69
N GLY A 507 -45.67 -3.13 -28.47
CA GLY A 507 -46.35 -2.37 -27.42
C GLY A 507 -47.84 -2.14 -27.75
N VAL A 508 -48.72 -2.43 -26.79
CA VAL A 508 -50.15 -2.07 -26.78
C VAL A 508 -50.37 -1.15 -25.56
N PRO A 509 -51.16 -0.06 -25.66
CA PRO A 509 -50.87 1.18 -24.95
C PRO A 509 -51.58 1.35 -23.59
N PRO A 510 -51.14 2.31 -22.75
CA PRO A 510 -51.89 2.78 -21.59
C PRO A 510 -53.12 3.63 -22.00
N ARG A 511 -54.13 3.66 -21.14
CA ARG A 511 -55.42 4.32 -21.38
C ARG A 511 -55.41 5.84 -21.10
N ASP A 512 -56.21 6.54 -21.91
CA ASP A 512 -56.92 7.81 -21.70
C ASP A 512 -56.47 8.79 -20.59
N SER A 513 -56.01 9.97 -21.03
CA SER A 513 -56.72 11.22 -20.73
C SER A 513 -56.45 12.31 -21.79
N THR A 514 -57.51 12.72 -22.47
CA THR A 514 -57.57 13.92 -23.36
C THR A 514 -57.92 15.15 -22.51
N PRO A 515 -57.62 16.43 -22.92
CA PRO A 515 -58.28 17.10 -24.06
C PRO A 515 -57.50 18.14 -24.93
N VAL A 516 -57.96 18.28 -26.19
CA VAL A 516 -58.08 19.54 -27.01
C VAL A 516 -56.77 20.24 -27.46
N SER A 517 -56.27 20.08 -28.70
CA SER A 517 -56.66 20.70 -30.01
C SER A 517 -55.95 22.05 -30.33
N PRO A 518 -55.88 22.51 -31.60
CA PRO A 518 -55.63 21.81 -32.88
C PRO A 518 -54.57 22.53 -33.78
N GLY A 519 -54.09 21.92 -34.88
CA GLY A 519 -53.13 22.59 -35.77
C GLY A 519 -52.75 21.97 -37.13
N VAL A 520 -53.66 22.08 -38.12
CA VAL A 520 -53.38 22.19 -39.58
C VAL A 520 -52.83 20.96 -40.35
N SER A 521 -53.31 20.80 -41.59
CA SER A 521 -53.00 19.72 -42.58
C SER A 521 -52.46 20.37 -43.90
N PRO A 522 -52.53 19.75 -45.11
CA PRO A 522 -52.08 18.44 -45.61
C PRO A 522 -51.25 18.51 -46.94
N GLY A 523 -50.78 17.37 -47.44
CA GLY A 523 -50.48 17.15 -48.88
C GLY A 523 -49.75 15.82 -49.13
N ARG A 524 -50.36 14.74 -49.66
CA ARG A 524 -50.98 14.43 -50.98
C ARG A 524 -49.99 13.88 -52.04
N TYR A 525 -50.52 13.01 -52.91
CA TYR A 525 -49.88 12.22 -53.98
C TYR A 525 -49.07 10.99 -53.50
N ALA A 526 -49.34 9.72 -53.84
CA ALA A 526 -50.01 9.05 -54.98
C ALA A 526 -49.23 9.15 -56.31
N ALA A 527 -49.01 8.12 -57.12
CA ALA A 527 -49.22 6.66 -57.03
C ALA A 527 -48.50 5.95 -58.22
N ARG A 528 -48.62 4.60 -58.30
CA ARG A 528 -48.24 3.68 -59.42
C ARG A 528 -46.73 3.37 -59.51
N GLN A 529 -46.25 2.12 -59.52
CA GLN A 529 -46.55 0.86 -60.26
C GLN A 529 -45.80 0.67 -61.60
N ARG A 530 -45.14 -0.51 -61.71
CA ARG A 530 -44.58 -1.21 -62.90
C ARG A 530 -43.31 -0.58 -63.50
N GLY A 531 -42.22 -1.30 -63.82
CA GLY A 531 -41.94 -2.74 -63.91
C GLY A 531 -40.73 -2.98 -64.85
N ARG A 532 -40.24 -4.24 -64.91
CA ARG A 532 -39.12 -4.78 -65.74
C ARG A 532 -37.70 -4.32 -65.34
N ARG A 533 -36.82 -5.21 -64.83
CA ARG A 533 -35.96 -6.24 -65.51
C ARG A 533 -34.77 -5.66 -66.33
N PRO A 534 -33.65 -6.38 -66.49
CA PRO A 534 -32.37 -5.94 -65.91
C PRO A 534 -31.27 -5.63 -66.92
N SER A 535 -30.15 -5.07 -66.44
CA SER A 535 -28.84 -5.07 -67.12
C SER A 535 -27.69 -5.29 -66.12
N ARG A 536 -26.54 -5.76 -66.62
CA ARG A 536 -25.35 -6.19 -65.86
C ARG A 536 -24.31 -5.06 -65.73
N ALA A 537 -23.34 -5.31 -64.84
CA ALA A 537 -22.06 -4.62 -64.63
C ALA A 537 -22.18 -3.26 -63.90
N ARG A 538 -21.28 -2.93 -62.95
CA ARG A 538 -20.02 -3.59 -62.55
C ARG A 538 -20.04 -4.07 -61.10
#